data_AF-U5NWP2-F1
#
_entry.id   AF-U5NWP2-F1
#
_cell.length_a   1.000
_cell.length_b   1.000
_cell.length_c   1.000
_cell.angle_alpha   90.00
_cell.angle_beta   90.00
_cell.angle_gamma   90.00
#
_symmetry.space_group_name_H-M   'P 1'
#
loop_
_entity.id
_entity.type
_entity.pdbx_description
1 polymer ?
#
loop_
_entity_poly.entity_id
_entity_poly.type
_entity_poly.pdbx_seq_one_letter_code
_entity_poly.pdbx_strand_id
1 'polypeptide(L)'
;KNRCIVITGRGYPDIPTRRFLRYLVEQLHLPAYCLVDSDPYGFDILATYKFGSLQLAYDANFLRVPDIRWLGVFTSDFEDFC
;
A
#
# COMPACT_ATOMS: atom_id res chain seq x y z
N LYS A 1 19.34 -12.84 3.65
CA LYS A 1 17.95 -13.03 4.16
C LYS A 1 17.41 -11.67 4.57
N ASN A 2 16.32 -11.22 3.95
CA ASN A 2 15.70 -9.94 4.31
C ASN A 2 14.80 -10.15 5.54
N ARG A 3 14.91 -9.27 6.53
CA ARG A 3 14.05 -9.27 7.72
C ARG A 3 12.88 -8.31 7.45
N CYS A 4 11.79 -8.83 6.88
CA CYS A 4 10.62 -8.03 6.55
C CYS A 4 9.33 -8.71 7.02
N ILE A 5 8.27 -7.91 7.12
CA ILE A 5 6.90 -8.36 7.35
C ILE A 5 6.18 -8.29 6.01
N VAL A 6 5.51 -9.37 5.63
CA VAL A 6 4.68 -9.42 4.42
C VAL A 6 3.22 -9.41 4.84
N ILE A 7 2.45 -8.48 4.28
CA ILE A 7 1.00 -8.38 4.49
C ILE A 7 0.34 -8.49 3.13
N THR A 8 -0.60 -9.44 3.00
CA THR A 8 -1.35 -9.67 1.76
C THR A 8 -2.78 -9.20 1.91
N GLY A 9 -3.21 -8.27 1.05
CA GLY A 9 -4.63 -7.97 0.85
C GLY A 9 -5.31 -9.01 -0.05
N ARG A 10 -6.64 -8.92 -0.19
CA ARG A 10 -7.42 -9.70 -1.18
C ARG A 10 -7.97 -8.78 -2.28
N GLY A 11 -7.10 -7.95 -2.85
CA GLY A 11 -7.47 -6.86 -3.76
C GLY A 11 -7.62 -5.54 -3.02
N TYR A 12 -8.77 -4.87 -3.17
CA TYR A 12 -9.04 -3.60 -2.48
C TYR A 12 -8.95 -3.75 -0.96
N PRO A 13 -8.26 -2.82 -0.27
CA PRO A 13 -7.92 -3.02 1.12
C PRO A 13 -9.09 -2.72 2.06
N ASP A 14 -9.41 -3.70 2.91
CA ASP A 14 -10.40 -3.58 3.97
C ASP A 14 -9.91 -2.70 5.14
N ILE A 15 -10.85 -2.20 5.94
CA ILE A 15 -10.57 -1.32 7.07
C ILE A 15 -9.60 -1.96 8.09
N PRO A 16 -9.81 -3.22 8.56
CA PRO A 16 -8.87 -3.88 9.45
C PRO A 16 -7.44 -3.95 8.92
N THR A 17 -7.24 -4.38 7.67
CA THR A 17 -5.91 -4.46 7.05
C THR A 17 -5.22 -3.10 7.02
N ARG A 18 -5.95 -2.03 6.69
CA ARG A 18 -5.44 -0.66 6.66
C ARG A 18 -5.05 -0.16 8.05
N ARG A 19 -5.90 -0.38 9.06
CA ARG A 19 -5.59 -0.04 10.45
C ARG A 19 -4.37 -0.79 10.97
N PHE A 20 -4.27 -2.08 10.68
CA PHE A 20 -3.15 -2.90 11.12
C PHE A 20 -1.83 -2.43 10.51
N LEU A 21 -1.82 -2.18 9.19
CA LEU A 21 -0.64 -1.63 8.51
C LEU A 21 -0.25 -0.26 9.10
N ARG A 22 -1.22 0.64 9.29
CA ARG A 22 -0.98 1.96 9.91
C ARG A 22 -0.36 1.82 11.30
N TYR A 23 -0.95 0.97 12.15
CA TYR A 23 -0.47 0.71 13.49
C TYR A 23 0.97 0.18 13.49
N LEU A 24 1.31 -0.78 12.63
CA LEU A 24 2.68 -1.31 12.52
C LEU A 24 3.68 -0.23 12.14
N VAL A 25 3.35 0.62 11.15
CA VAL A 25 4.22 1.71 10.71
C VAL A 25 4.43 2.73 11.83
N GLU A 26 3.38 3.09 12.57
CA GLU A 26 3.48 4.04 13.69
C GLU A 26 4.25 3.48 14.89
N GLN A 27 4.04 2.22 15.26
CA GLN A 27 4.69 1.63 16.43
C GLN A 27 6.15 1.27 16.16
N LEU A 28 6.43 0.68 14.99
CA LEU A 28 7.75 0.15 14.66
C LEU A 28 8.60 1.13 13.85
N HIS A 29 8.01 2.23 13.36
CA HIS A 29 8.68 3.24 12.54
C HIS A 29 9.36 2.64 11.30
N LEU A 30 8.75 1.59 10.74
CA LEU A 30 9.28 0.86 9.59
C LEU A 30 8.82 1.51 8.27
N PRO A 31 9.67 1.51 7.23
CA PRO A 31 9.23 1.92 5.91
C PRO A 31 8.21 0.92 5.36
N ALA A 32 7.09 1.44 4.85
CA ALA A 32 6.06 0.64 4.19
C ALA A 32 6.25 0.67 2.67
N TYR A 33 6.19 -0.51 2.06
CA TYR A 33 6.25 -0.69 0.62
C TYR A 33 4.99 -1.44 0.17
N CYS A 34 4.50 -1.11 -1.01
CA CYS A 34 3.34 -1.72 -1.62
C CYS A 34 3.73 -2.28 -2.99
N LEU A 35 3.37 -3.54 -3.24
CA LEU A 35 3.56 -4.22 -4.52
C LEU A 35 2.17 -4.47 -5.12
N VAL A 36 1.94 -3.96 -6.32
CA VAL A 36 0.67 -4.01 -7.06
C VAL A 36 0.97 -4.19 -8.54
N ASP A 37 -0.04 -4.62 -9.30
CA ASP A 37 0.05 -4.75 -10.76
C ASP A 37 0.22 -3.36 -11.42
N SER A 38 0.88 -3.32 -12.59
CA SER A 38 1.10 -2.11 -13.39
C SER A 38 -0.15 -1.69 -14.19
N ASP A 39 -1.32 -1.70 -13.56
CA ASP A 39 -2.59 -1.38 -14.20
C ASP A 39 -3.38 -0.34 -13.38
N PRO A 40 -4.44 0.28 -13.95
CA PRO A 40 -5.22 1.28 -13.23
C PRO A 40 -5.80 0.81 -11.89
N TYR A 41 -6.12 -0.48 -11.73
CA TYR A 41 -6.65 -1.03 -10.48
C TYR A 41 -5.56 -1.15 -9.41
N GLY A 42 -4.35 -1.58 -9.80
CA GLY A 42 -3.19 -1.61 -8.92
C GLY A 42 -2.84 -0.21 -8.37
N PHE A 43 -2.87 0.80 -9.25
CA PHE A 43 -2.68 2.20 -8.84
C PHE A 43 -3.77 2.69 -7.88
N ASP A 44 -5.03 2.32 -8.10
CA ASP A 44 -6.15 2.70 -7.23
C ASP A 44 -6.06 2.04 -5.84
N ILE A 45 -5.61 0.78 -5.77
CA ILE A 45 -5.30 0.09 -4.52
C ILE A 45 -4.18 0.82 -3.76
N LEU A 46 -3.08 1.15 -4.43
CA LEU A 46 -1.97 1.91 -3.85
C LEU A 46 -2.44 3.29 -3.36
N ALA A 47 -3.23 4.00 -4.16
CA ALA A 47 -3.79 5.30 -3.82
C ALA A 47 -4.69 5.21 -2.59
N THR A 48 -5.49 4.15 -2.47
CA THR A 48 -6.34 3.90 -1.30
C THR A 48 -5.53 3.72 -0.02
N TYR A 49 -4.40 3.02 -0.08
CA TYR A 49 -3.48 2.91 1.07
C TYR A 49 -2.82 4.26 1.40
N LYS A 50 -2.41 5.02 0.39
CA LYS A 50 -1.62 6.26 0.58
C LYS A 50 -2.44 7.46 0.99
N PHE A 51 -3.58 7.67 0.31
CA PHE A 51 -4.41 8.86 0.42
C PHE A 51 -5.74 8.59 1.14
N GLY A 52 -6.20 7.34 1.12
CA GLY A 52 -7.51 6.94 1.62
C GLY A 52 -8.56 6.81 0.50
N SER A 53 -9.76 6.38 0.86
CA SER A 53 -10.89 6.25 -0.07
C SER A 53 -11.89 7.38 0.14
N LEU A 54 -12.54 7.84 -0.93
CA LEU A 54 -13.55 8.90 -0.88
C LEU A 54 -14.72 8.55 0.06
N GLN A 55 -15.14 7.29 0.06
CA GLN A 55 -16.23 6.81 0.92
C GLN A 55 -15.90 6.86 2.41
N LEU A 56 -14.61 6.86 2.78
CA LEU A 56 -14.12 6.89 4.16
C LEU A 56 -13.26 8.14 4.41
N ALA A 57 -13.60 9.27 3.78
CA ALA A 57 -12.82 10.50 3.88
C ALA A 57 -12.65 10.99 5.33
N TYR A 58 -13.67 10.82 6.18
CA TYR A 58 -13.60 11.17 7.61
C TYR A 58 -12.59 10.32 8.37
N ASP A 59 -12.50 9.02 8.06
CA ASP A 59 -11.58 8.08 8.71
C ASP A 59 -10.20 8.03 8.04
N ALA A 60 -10.01 8.75 6.93
CA ALA A 60 -8.79 8.69 6.13
C ALA A 60 -7.54 8.99 6.96
N ASN A 61 -7.63 9.89 7.95
CA ASN A 61 -6.53 10.22 8.85
C ASN A 61 -6.02 9.03 9.68
N PHE A 62 -6.89 8.07 9.99
CA PHE A 62 -6.55 6.89 10.78
C PHE A 62 -6.27 5.65 9.92
N LEU A 63 -6.61 5.70 8.62
CA LEU A 63 -6.58 4.54 7.72
C LEU A 63 -5.54 4.66 6.60
N ARG A 64 -4.89 5.81 6.45
CA ARG A 64 -3.91 6.05 5.39
C ARG A 64 -2.47 5.94 5.90
N VAL A 65 -1.58 5.51 5.03
CA VAL A 65 -0.13 5.45 5.26
C VAL A 65 0.55 6.34 4.21
N PRO A 66 0.69 7.66 4.46
CA PRO A 66 1.14 8.62 3.46
C PRO A 66 2.53 8.31 2.89
N ASP A 67 3.40 7.76 3.74
CA ASP A 67 4.79 7.46 3.41
C ASP A 67 4.97 6.12 2.70
N ILE A 68 3.87 5.40 2.39
CA ILE A 68 3.95 4.16 1.63
C ILE A 68 4.52 4.43 0.23
N ARG A 69 5.43 3.56 -0.20
CA ARG A 69 6.13 3.64 -1.48
C ARG A 69 5.75 2.47 -2.37
N TRP A 70 5.57 2.74 -3.66
CA TRP A 70 5.41 1.68 -4.64
C TRP A 70 6.74 0.94 -4.80
N LEU A 71 6.73 -0.37 -4.62
CA LEU A 71 7.92 -1.22 -4.70
C LEU A 71 8.26 -1.59 -6.14
N GLY A 72 7.26 -1.71 -7.02
CA GLY A 72 7.49 -2.00 -8.42
C GLY A 72 6.46 -2.94 -9.03
N VAL A 73 6.94 -3.66 -10.05
CA VAL A 73 6.27 -3.80 -11.37
C VAL A 73 6.02 -2.41 -11.94
N PHE A 74 7.07 -1.63 -12.12
CA PHE A 74 6.96 -0.35 -12.83
C PHE A 74 6.71 -0.62 -14.31
N THR A 75 6.04 0.30 -15.01
CA THR A 75 5.86 0.18 -16.46
C THR A 75 7.21 0.15 -17.20
N SER A 76 8.23 0.82 -16.66
CA SER A 76 9.61 0.78 -17.15
C SER A 76 10.28 -0.58 -16.97
N ASP A 77 9.89 -1.36 -15.95
CA ASP A 77 10.47 -2.69 -15.72
C ASP A 77 10.16 -3.64 -16.90
N PHE A 78 9.10 -3.36 -17.68
CA PHE A 78 8.77 -4.14 -18.86
C PHE A 78 9.84 -4.00 -19.97
N GLU A 79 10.55 -2.88 -20.05
CA GLU A 79 11.62 -2.68 -21.04
C GLU A 79 12.89 -3.47 -20.70
N ASP A 80 13.15 -3.68 -19.41
CA ASP A 80 14.37 -4.32 -18.92
C ASP A 80 14.23 -5.85 -18.71
N PHE A 81 13.00 -6.35 -18.50
CA PHE A 81 12.74 -7.73 -18.06
C PHE A 81 11.80 -8.54 -18.96
N CYS A 82 11.29 -7.98 -20.06
CA CYS A 82 10.56 -8.72 -21.11
C CYS A 82 11.34 -8.73 -22.42
#